data_AF-A0A5E4Z6S9-F1
#
_entry.id   AF-A0A5E4Z6S9-F1
#
_cell.length_a   1.000
_cell.length_b   1.000
_cell.length_c   1.000
_cell.angle_alpha   90.00
_cell.angle_beta   90.00
_cell.angle_gamma   90.00
#
_symmetry.space_group_name_H-M   'P 1'
#
loop_
_entity.id
_entity.type
_entity.pdbx_description
1 polymer ?
#
loop_
_entity_poly.entity_id
_entity_poly.type
_entity_poly.pdbx_seq_one_letter_code
_entity_poly.pdbx_strand_id
1 'polypeptide(L)'
;MRTIRRAFFVTCCAVSGVAFAQTGQQKTEPSPDLDQMIATRIRVESPICQPLAGMVRDIAVSQNPKYVKDQYMAKVMDKITKLNCWR
;
A
#
# COMPACT_ATOMS: atom_id res chain seq x y z
N MET A 1 51.45 -6.23 -30.18
CA MET A 1 50.57 -5.79 -31.28
C MET A 1 49.13 -5.86 -30.82
N ARG A 2 48.39 -4.75 -31.04
CA ARG A 2 46.91 -4.55 -31.06
C ARG A 2 46.08 -4.89 -29.80
N THR A 3 45.53 -3.94 -29.02
CA THR A 3 44.27 -3.14 -29.19
C THR A 3 43.04 -3.99 -29.59
N ILE A 4 41.81 -3.91 -29.05
CA ILE A 4 41.07 -2.85 -28.32
C ILE A 4 39.70 -3.36 -27.79
N ARG A 5 39.26 -2.81 -26.63
CA ARG A 5 37.91 -2.44 -26.10
C ARG A 5 36.72 -3.42 -26.02
N ARG A 6 36.17 -3.55 -24.80
CA ARG A 6 35.01 -2.78 -24.24
C ARG A 6 34.78 -3.27 -22.80
N ALA A 7 35.23 -2.59 -21.73
CA ALA A 7 34.68 -1.38 -21.12
C ALA A 7 33.17 -1.45 -20.87
N PHE A 8 32.77 -1.09 -19.64
CA PHE A 8 31.41 -1.01 -19.04
C PHE A 8 30.99 -2.18 -18.13
N PHE A 9 31.70 -2.40 -17.03
CA PHE A 9 31.00 -2.67 -15.77
C PHE A 9 31.50 -1.68 -14.73
N VAL A 10 30.65 -0.70 -14.49
CA VAL A 10 30.87 0.50 -13.70
C VAL A 10 31.10 0.10 -12.24
N THR A 11 32.35 0.20 -11.84
CA THR A 11 32.82 0.17 -10.45
C THR A 11 32.50 1.53 -9.81
N CYS A 12 31.38 1.64 -9.12
CA CYS A 12 31.01 2.70 -8.15
C CYS A 12 29.70 2.21 -7.50
N CYS A 13 29.61 1.82 -6.24
CA CYS A 13 29.98 2.59 -5.06
C CYS A 13 30.48 1.65 -3.95
N ALA A 14 31.80 1.56 -3.83
CA ALA A 14 32.45 1.17 -2.58
C ALA A 14 32.91 2.45 -1.89
N VAL A 15 31.98 3.19 -1.29
CA VAL A 15 32.30 4.29 -0.37
C VAL A 15 31.29 4.26 0.76
N SER A 16 31.74 3.69 1.88
CA SER A 16 31.48 4.14 3.26
C SER A 16 30.03 4.33 3.70
N GLY A 17 29.56 3.45 4.59
CA GLY A 17 28.36 3.74 5.37
C GLY A 17 27.87 2.56 6.18
N VAL A 18 28.47 2.36 7.35
CA VAL A 18 27.84 1.88 8.59
C VAL A 18 26.45 1.23 8.49
N ALA A 19 26.43 -0.05 8.87
CA ALA A 19 25.42 -0.71 9.68
C ALA A 19 24.02 -0.07 9.72
N PHE A 20 23.05 -0.73 9.10
CA PHE A 20 21.79 -0.94 9.79
C PHE A 20 21.16 -2.26 9.33
N ALA A 21 21.32 -3.28 10.18
CA ALA A 21 20.38 -4.37 10.23
C ALA A 21 19.02 -3.78 10.61
N GLN A 22 18.19 -3.50 9.61
CA GLN A 22 16.77 -3.26 9.82
C GLN A 22 16.04 -4.23 8.91
N THR A 23 15.81 -5.41 9.49
CA THR A 23 14.54 -6.12 9.45
C THR A 23 13.53 -5.38 8.60
N GLY A 24 13.23 -5.90 7.41
CA GLY A 24 12.24 -5.38 6.50
C GLY A 24 10.84 -5.47 7.12
N GLN A 25 10.57 -4.63 8.13
CA GLN A 25 9.27 -4.04 8.34
C GLN A 25 9.03 -3.21 7.08
N GLN A 26 8.45 -3.89 6.10
CA GLN A 26 7.84 -3.30 4.93
C GLN A 26 6.79 -2.32 5.44
N LYS A 27 7.23 -1.09 5.72
CA LYS A 27 6.40 0.08 5.92
C LYS A 27 5.68 0.22 4.59
N THR A 28 4.52 -0.42 4.51
CA THR A 28 3.67 -0.42 3.33
C THR A 28 3.16 1.00 3.25
N GLU A 29 3.85 1.84 2.47
CA GLU A 29 3.33 3.14 2.09
C GLU A 29 1.94 2.92 1.49
N PRO A 30 0.91 3.67 1.93
CA PRO A 30 -0.42 3.52 1.35
C PRO A 30 -0.30 3.84 -0.13
N SER A 31 -0.54 2.84 -0.99
CA SER A 31 -0.50 3.07 -2.42
C SER A 31 -1.55 4.13 -2.74
N PRO A 32 -1.17 5.27 -3.35
CA PRO A 32 -2.09 6.39 -3.60
C PRO A 32 -3.31 5.95 -4.45
N ASP A 33 -3.16 4.90 -5.25
CA ASP A 33 -4.24 4.25 -5.99
C ASP A 33 -5.37 3.71 -5.10
N LEU A 34 -5.05 3.05 -3.98
CA LEU A 34 -6.06 2.48 -3.09
C LEU A 34 -6.89 3.59 -2.43
N ASP A 35 -6.21 4.67 -2.07
CA ASP A 35 -6.82 5.82 -1.39
C ASP A 35 -7.66 6.66 -2.32
N GLN A 36 -7.20 6.86 -3.56
CA GLN A 36 -8.01 7.47 -4.60
C GLN A 36 -9.23 6.61 -4.93
N MET A 37 -9.07 5.29 -5.05
CA MET A 37 -10.19 4.38 -5.33
C MET A 37 -11.25 4.47 -4.22
N ILE A 38 -10.82 4.45 -2.96
CA ILE A 38 -11.69 4.58 -1.79
C ILE A 38 -12.38 5.95 -1.79
N ALA A 39 -11.66 7.04 -1.98
CA ALA A 39 -12.23 8.40 -2.00
C ALA A 39 -13.19 8.64 -3.18
N THR A 40 -13.00 7.94 -4.29
CA THR A 40 -13.88 8.02 -5.48
C THR A 40 -15.18 7.25 -5.25
N ARG A 41 -15.12 6.13 -4.53
CA ARG A 41 -16.28 5.24 -4.32
C ARG A 41 -17.06 5.54 -3.05
N ILE A 42 -16.41 6.06 -2.02
CA ILE A 42 -16.99 6.28 -0.68
C ILE A 42 -16.99 7.78 -0.40
N ARG A 43 -18.11 8.30 0.15
CA ARG A 43 -18.29 9.70 0.57
C ARG A 43 -17.47 10.03 1.81
N VAL A 44 -16.14 10.04 1.68
CA VAL A 44 -15.19 10.36 2.77
C VAL A 44 -15.35 11.77 3.36
N GLU A 45 -16.10 12.65 2.68
CA GLU A 45 -16.51 13.97 3.17
C GLU A 45 -17.50 13.88 4.35
N SER A 46 -18.22 12.76 4.48
CA SER A 46 -19.10 12.52 5.62
C SER A 46 -18.30 11.94 6.79
N PRO A 47 -18.41 12.52 7.99
CA PRO A 47 -17.69 12.03 9.18
C PRO A 47 -18.11 10.60 9.58
N ILE A 48 -19.29 10.15 9.13
CA ILE A 48 -19.80 8.80 9.36
C ILE A 48 -19.12 7.77 8.43
N CYS A 49 -18.76 8.19 7.23
CA CYS A 49 -18.24 7.32 6.17
C CYS A 49 -16.70 7.29 6.13
N GLN A 50 -16.04 8.35 6.61
CA GLN A 50 -14.59 8.43 6.76
C GLN A 50 -13.97 7.22 7.52
N PRO A 51 -14.48 6.79 8.69
CA PRO A 51 -13.91 5.63 9.38
C PRO A 51 -14.13 4.31 8.62
N LEU A 52 -15.21 4.20 7.83
CA LEU A 52 -15.45 3.01 7.00
C LEU A 52 -14.43 2.91 5.87
N ALA A 53 -14.12 4.04 5.23
CA ALA A 53 -13.06 4.14 4.23
C ALA A 53 -11.68 3.75 4.81
N GLY A 54 -11.38 4.20 6.04
CA GLY A 54 -10.18 3.77 6.76
C GLY A 54 -10.12 2.26 6.98
N MET A 55 -11.22 1.65 7.42
CA MET A 55 -11.29 0.19 7.59
C MET A 55 -11.09 -0.57 6.28
N VAL A 56 -11.64 -0.08 5.15
CA VAL A 56 -11.39 -0.70 3.83
C VAL A 56 -9.90 -0.66 3.48
N ARG A 57 -9.23 0.48 3.71
CA ARG A 57 -7.78 0.62 3.52
C ARG A 57 -7.01 -0.36 4.38
N ASP A 58 -7.30 -0.40 5.67
CA ASP A 58 -6.62 -1.26 6.65
C ASP A 58 -6.77 -2.74 6.29
N ILE A 59 -7.97 -3.17 5.88
CA ILE A 59 -8.20 -4.54 5.42
C ILE A 59 -7.38 -4.82 4.17
N ALA A 60 -7.38 -3.91 3.19
CA ALA A 60 -6.69 -4.07 1.92
C ALA A 60 -5.16 -4.18 2.09
N VAL A 61 -4.55 -3.41 2.99
CA VAL A 61 -3.09 -3.48 3.28
C VAL A 61 -2.73 -4.56 4.31
N SER A 62 -3.71 -5.11 5.04
CA SER A 62 -3.42 -6.15 6.03
C SER A 62 -2.84 -7.40 5.39
N GLN A 63 -1.87 -8.02 6.09
CA GLN A 63 -1.25 -9.29 5.74
C GLN A 63 -2.10 -10.51 6.12
N ASN A 64 -3.36 -10.31 6.48
CA ASN A 64 -4.28 -11.38 6.83
C ASN A 64 -4.53 -12.31 5.63
N PRO A 65 -4.79 -13.60 5.87
CA PRO A 65 -5.15 -14.52 4.80
C PRO A 65 -6.45 -14.07 4.10
N LYS A 66 -6.54 -14.34 2.80
CA LYS A 66 -7.59 -13.80 1.92
C LYS A 66 -9.01 -14.01 2.46
N TYR A 67 -9.32 -15.21 2.98
CA TYR A 67 -10.65 -15.51 3.52
C TYR A 67 -11.05 -14.59 4.69
N VAL A 68 -10.08 -14.17 5.50
CA VAL A 68 -10.29 -13.24 6.62
C VAL A 68 -10.56 -11.84 6.09
N LYS A 69 -9.76 -11.40 5.10
CA LYS A 69 -9.94 -10.11 4.43
C LYS A 69 -11.32 -10.02 3.79
N ASP A 70 -11.77 -11.06 3.09
CA ASP A 70 -13.06 -11.10 2.43
C ASP A 70 -14.23 -11.02 3.43
N GLN A 71 -14.13 -11.73 4.57
CA GLN A 71 -15.14 -11.65 5.63
C GLN A 71 -15.22 -10.27 6.28
N TYR A 72 -14.08 -9.64 6.57
CA TYR A 72 -14.08 -8.28 7.13
C TYR A 72 -14.53 -7.25 6.11
N MET A 73 -14.09 -7.37 4.84
CA MET A 73 -14.51 -6.48 3.77
C MET A 73 -16.01 -6.54 3.56
N ALA A 74 -16.62 -7.73 3.56
CA ALA A 74 -18.07 -7.90 3.45
C ALA A 74 -18.83 -7.15 4.56
N LYS A 75 -18.35 -7.23 5.82
CA LYS A 75 -18.96 -6.50 6.95
C LYS A 75 -18.84 -4.98 6.80
N VAL A 76 -17.70 -4.49 6.31
CA VAL A 76 -17.50 -3.06 6.11
C VAL A 76 -18.34 -2.55 4.94
N MET A 77 -18.40 -3.29 3.83
CA MET A 77 -19.25 -2.94 2.68
C MET A 77 -20.74 -2.95 3.00
N ASP A 78 -21.21 -3.89 3.85
CA ASP A 78 -22.58 -3.89 4.36
C ASP A 78 -22.88 -2.60 5.16
N LYS A 79 -21.97 -2.16 6.03
CA LYS A 79 -22.11 -0.90 6.76
C LYS A 79 -22.11 0.32 5.83
N ILE A 80 -21.22 0.35 4.83
CA ILE A 80 -21.17 1.44 3.83
C ILE A 80 -22.51 1.54 3.10
N THR A 81 -23.11 0.40 2.76
CA THR A 81 -24.40 0.34 2.09
C THR A 81 -25.53 0.81 3.00
N LYS A 82 -25.60 0.31 4.24
CA LYS A 82 -26.62 0.69 5.23
C LYS A 82 -26.60 2.18 5.58
N LEU A 83 -25.40 2.78 5.60
CA LEU A 83 -25.20 4.19 5.93
C LEU A 83 -25.24 5.11 4.70
N ASN A 84 -25.57 4.56 3.52
CA ASN A 84 -25.60 5.26 2.24
C ASN A 84 -24.32 6.08 1.97
N CYS A 85 -23.18 5.47 2.31
CA CYS A 85 -21.86 6.05 2.19
C CYS A 85 -21.26 5.89 0.78
N TRP A 86 -21.96 5.19 -0.12
CA TRP A 86 -21.59 5.09 -1.52
C TRP A 86 -21.75 6.44 -2.20
N ARG A 87 -20.79 6.78 -3.07
CA ARG A 87 -20.87 8.01 -3.87
C ARG A 87 -21.84 7.83 -5.04
#